data_AF-A0A9N7PLD2-F1
#
_entry.id   AF-A0A9N7PLD2-F1
#
_cell.length_a   1.000
_cell.length_b   1.000
_cell.length_c   1.000
_cell.angle_alpha   90.00
_cell.angle_beta   90.00
_cell.angle_gamma   90.00
#
_symmetry.space_group_name_H-M   'P 1'
#
loop_
_entity.id
_entity.type
_entity.pdbx_description
1 polymer ?
#
loop_
_entity_poly.entity_id
_entity_poly.type
_entity_poly.pdbx_seq_one_letter_code
_entity_poly.pdbx_strand_id
1 'polypeptide(L)'
;MDVDISKNYMSDNIYNTHNTKLSWMKIRKQRNILENIKLISAKPIAIKHYKDNSKDVVWFAIKGSMIDYIINVNTNDMVEGSTKNKSFAEFWKFIKVKDKWVVDRIMQTYEVNLELDLQNRFED
;
A
#
# COMPACT_ATOMS: atom_id res chain seq x y z
N MET A 1 5.71 -6.47 -10.13
CA MET A 1 4.31 -6.02 -10.04
C MET A 1 3.75 -5.96 -11.44
N ASP A 2 2.62 -6.59 -11.68
CA ASP A 2 1.85 -6.38 -12.91
C ASP A 2 1.08 -5.06 -12.76
N VAL A 3 1.64 -4.00 -13.37
CA VAL A 3 1.15 -2.62 -13.24
C VAL A 3 -0.22 -2.45 -13.89
N ASP A 4 -0.52 -3.27 -14.91
CA ASP A 4 -1.76 -3.18 -15.68
C ASP A 4 -2.93 -3.72 -14.87
N ILE A 5 -2.72 -4.83 -14.13
CA ILE A 5 -3.73 -5.35 -13.21
C ILE A 5 -3.91 -4.40 -12.02
N SER A 6 -2.84 -3.86 -11.44
CA SER A 6 -2.93 -3.04 -10.22
C SER A 6 -3.69 -1.73 -10.42
N LYS A 7 -3.67 -1.16 -11.64
CA LYS A 7 -4.32 0.11 -11.95
C LYS A 7 -5.84 0.09 -11.65
N ASN A 8 -6.50 -1.05 -11.82
CA ASN A 8 -7.94 -1.17 -11.58
C ASN A 8 -8.33 -1.17 -10.09
N TYR A 9 -7.36 -1.32 -9.18
CA TYR A 9 -7.56 -1.43 -7.73
C TYR A 9 -6.96 -0.25 -6.95
N MET A 10 -6.46 0.76 -7.66
CA MET A 10 -5.75 1.90 -7.11
C MET A 10 -6.42 3.20 -7.54
N SER A 11 -6.48 4.18 -6.65
CA SER A 11 -6.75 5.56 -7.04
C SER A 11 -5.57 6.11 -7.83
N ASP A 12 -5.80 7.20 -8.59
CA ASP A 12 -4.73 7.87 -9.33
C ASP A 12 -3.59 8.31 -8.39
N ASN A 13 -3.90 8.65 -7.14
CA ASN A 13 -2.92 9.12 -6.16
C ASN A 13 -1.86 8.04 -5.83
N ILE A 14 -2.30 6.85 -5.39
CA ILE A 14 -1.36 5.77 -5.05
C ILE A 14 -0.70 5.20 -6.30
N TYR A 15 -1.44 5.13 -7.42
CA TYR A 15 -0.90 4.67 -8.70
C TYR A 15 0.27 5.55 -9.17
N ASN A 16 0.11 6.89 -9.15
CA ASN A 16 1.16 7.82 -9.53
C ASN A 16 2.36 7.75 -8.58
N THR A 17 2.10 7.59 -7.27
CA THR A 17 3.15 7.41 -6.26
C THR A 17 3.98 6.16 -6.54
N HIS A 18 3.33 5.02 -6.80
CA HIS A 18 4.00 3.76 -7.11
C HIS A 18 4.76 3.81 -8.44
N ASN A 19 4.18 4.41 -9.48
CA ASN A 19 4.85 4.59 -10.77
C ASN A 19 6.12 5.45 -10.67
N THR A 20 6.09 6.50 -9.86
CA THR A 20 7.27 7.32 -9.57
C THR A 20 8.36 6.47 -8.91
N LYS A 21 8.02 5.66 -7.90
CA LYS A 21 8.96 4.73 -7.24
C LYS A 21 9.57 3.74 -8.23
N LEU A 22 8.74 3.11 -9.07
CA LEU A 22 9.20 2.16 -10.10
C LEU A 22 10.12 2.83 -11.13
N SER A 23 9.86 4.08 -11.50
CA SER A 23 10.70 4.84 -12.43
C SER A 23 12.09 5.10 -11.84
N TRP A 24 12.15 5.49 -10.56
CA TRP A 24 13.43 5.63 -9.85
C TRP A 24 14.20 4.33 -9.74
N MET A 25 13.53 3.21 -9.47
CA MET A 25 14.15 1.90 -9.44
C MET A 25 14.76 1.52 -10.79
N LYS A 26 14.06 1.80 -11.91
CA LYS A 26 14.60 1.58 -13.26
C LYS A 26 15.88 2.38 -13.50
N ILE A 27 15.92 3.66 -13.09
CA ILE A 27 17.13 4.51 -13.20
C ILE A 27 18.29 3.90 -12.40
N ARG A 28 18.02 3.42 -11.19
CA ARG A 28 19.00 2.79 -10.30
C ARG A 28 19.37 1.36 -10.67
N LYS A 29 18.83 0.81 -11.76
CA LYS A 29 19.01 -0.60 -12.14
C LYS A 29 18.58 -1.57 -11.02
N GLN A 30 17.48 -1.24 -10.36
CA GLN A 30 16.91 -2.00 -9.25
C GLN A 30 15.59 -2.64 -9.64
N ARG A 31 15.33 -3.83 -9.11
CA ARG A 31 14.03 -4.52 -9.22
C ARG A 31 13.63 -5.08 -7.87
N ASN A 32 12.37 -4.85 -7.49
CA ASN A 32 11.79 -5.39 -6.27
C ASN A 32 11.21 -6.77 -6.56
N ILE A 33 11.50 -7.71 -5.67
CA ILE A 33 11.06 -9.10 -5.72
C ILE A 33 10.13 -9.31 -4.52
N LEU A 34 8.89 -9.66 -4.82
CA LEU A 34 7.84 -9.95 -3.84
C LEU A 34 7.39 -11.39 -4.05
N GLU A 35 7.59 -12.24 -3.06
CA GLU A 35 7.29 -13.67 -3.13
C GLU A 35 6.60 -14.15 -1.86
N ASN A 36 5.87 -15.27 -1.97
CA ASN A 36 5.19 -15.90 -0.83
C ASN A 36 4.30 -14.94 -0.02
N ILE A 37 3.60 -14.06 -0.74
CA ILE A 37 2.70 -13.06 -0.14
C ILE A 37 1.52 -13.79 0.51
N LYS A 38 1.29 -13.53 1.79
CA LYS A 38 0.18 -14.07 2.56
C LYS A 38 -0.52 -12.94 3.31
N LEU A 39 -1.83 -12.82 3.11
CA LEU A 39 -2.69 -12.00 3.95
C LEU A 39 -2.98 -12.77 5.25
N ILE A 40 -2.62 -12.18 6.39
CA ILE A 40 -2.85 -12.79 7.71
C ILE A 40 -4.12 -12.21 8.33
N SER A 41 -4.33 -10.90 8.23
CA SER A 41 -5.57 -10.27 8.70
C SER A 41 -5.83 -8.95 7.98
N ALA A 42 -7.10 -8.64 7.78
CA ALA A 42 -7.59 -7.31 7.41
C ALA A 42 -8.71 -6.94 8.38
N LYS A 43 -8.51 -5.89 9.19
CA LYS A 43 -9.51 -5.45 10.19
C LYS A 43 -9.95 -4.01 9.87
N PRO A 44 -11.26 -3.73 9.72
CA PRO A 44 -11.70 -2.35 9.61
C PRO A 44 -11.42 -1.64 10.92
N ILE A 45 -10.82 -0.45 10.84
CA ILE A 45 -10.47 0.36 12.01
C ILE A 45 -11.15 1.73 12.01
N ALA A 46 -11.64 2.18 10.86
CA ALA A 46 -12.38 3.42 10.76
C ALA A 46 -13.23 3.48 9.50
N ILE A 47 -14.35 4.19 9.59
CA ILE A 47 -15.27 4.47 8.49
C ILE A 47 -15.65 5.95 8.57
N LYS A 48 -15.63 6.62 7.43
CA LYS A 48 -16.21 7.97 7.26
C LYS A 48 -17.26 7.90 6.18
N HIS A 49 -18.47 8.36 6.51
CA HIS A 49 -19.62 8.28 5.64
C HIS A 49 -20.13 9.68 5.29
N TYR A 50 -20.52 9.86 4.03
CA TYR A 50 -21.06 11.10 3.48
C TYR A 50 -22.44 10.86 2.87
N LYS A 51 -23.28 11.89 2.81
CA LYS A 51 -24.69 11.79 2.39
C LYS A 51 -24.90 11.18 1.00
N ASP A 52 -23.98 11.39 0.06
CA ASP A 52 -24.04 10.84 -1.31
C ASP A 52 -23.12 9.62 -1.52
N ASN A 53 -22.49 9.12 -0.45
CA ASN A 53 -21.54 8.01 -0.37
C ASN A 53 -20.32 8.09 -1.31
N SER A 54 -20.23 9.14 -2.13
CA SER A 54 -19.19 9.29 -3.17
C SER A 54 -17.82 9.54 -2.55
N LYS A 55 -17.82 10.05 -1.32
CA LYS A 55 -16.63 10.37 -0.53
C LYS A 55 -16.39 9.38 0.62
N ASP A 56 -17.14 8.28 0.67
CA ASP A 56 -16.99 7.31 1.75
C ASP A 56 -15.56 6.77 1.79
N VAL A 57 -15.05 6.65 3.01
CA VAL A 57 -13.69 6.18 3.29
C VAL A 57 -13.76 5.03 4.28
N VAL A 58 -12.99 3.98 4.02
CA VAL A 58 -12.78 2.90 4.99
C VAL A 58 -11.29 2.68 5.17
N TRP A 59 -10.85 2.59 6.42
CA TRP A 59 -9.49 2.22 6.78
C TRP A 59 -9.44 0.80 7.30
N PHE A 60 -8.45 0.04 6.83
CA PHE A 60 -8.13 -1.28 7.33
C PHE A 60 -6.74 -1.32 7.94
N ALA A 61 -6.61 -1.98 9.08
CA ALA A 61 -5.33 -2.50 9.55
C ALA A 61 -5.06 -3.84 8.85
N ILE A 62 -4.02 -3.87 8.03
CA ILE A 62 -3.57 -5.05 7.29
C ILE A 62 -2.37 -5.65 8.02
N LYS A 63 -2.40 -6.96 8.22
CA LYS A 63 -1.22 -7.75 8.58
C LYS A 63 -1.01 -8.81 7.52
N GLY A 64 0.22 -8.93 7.07
CA GLY A 64 0.59 -9.95 6.11
C GLY A 64 2.00 -10.44 6.36
N SER A 65 2.44 -11.37 5.53
CA SER A 65 3.83 -11.76 5.44
C SER A 65 4.23 -11.95 3.99
N MET A 66 5.48 -11.61 3.67
CA MET A 66 6.04 -11.78 2.34
C MET A 66 7.56 -11.90 2.42
N ILE A 67 8.16 -12.45 1.37
CA ILE A 67 9.56 -12.22 1.04
C ILE A 67 9.61 -10.92 0.23
N ASP A 68 10.38 -9.95 0.70
CA ASP A 68 10.52 -8.63 0.07
C ASP A 68 12.00 -8.20 0.08
N TYR A 69 12.56 -8.08 -1.11
CA TYR A 69 13.92 -7.63 -1.31
C TYR A 69 14.09 -6.91 -2.65
N ILE A 70 15.18 -6.17 -2.78
CA ILE A 70 15.57 -5.46 -3.98
C ILE A 70 16.87 -6.05 -4.48
N ILE A 71 16.93 -6.32 -5.79
CA ILE A 71 18.15 -6.75 -6.48
C ILE A 71 18.66 -5.66 -7.42
N ASN A 72 19.97 -5.64 -7.67
CA ASN A 72 20.55 -4.98 -8.83
C ASN A 72 20.31 -5.87 -10.06
N VAL A 73 19.73 -5.33 -11.13
CA VAL A 73 19.37 -6.13 -12.31
C VAL A 73 20.55 -6.54 -13.17
N ASN A 74 21.70 -5.86 -13.05
CA ASN A 74 22.89 -6.19 -13.82
C ASN A 74 23.71 -7.30 -13.15
N THR A 75 23.81 -7.29 -11.82
CA THR A 75 24.64 -8.25 -11.06
C THR A 75 23.83 -9.36 -10.39
N ASN A 76 22.51 -9.19 -10.27
CA ASN A 76 21.61 -10.01 -9.45
C ASN A 76 21.90 -10.01 -7.94
N ASP A 77 22.77 -9.13 -7.46
CA ASP A 77 23.04 -9.02 -6.03
C ASP A 77 21.86 -8.38 -5.31
N MET A 78 21.56 -8.90 -4.11
CA MET A 78 20.60 -8.27 -3.20
C MET A 78 21.18 -6.98 -2.63
N VAL A 79 20.49 -5.87 -2.83
CA VAL A 79 20.91 -4.54 -2.35
C VAL A 79 20.12 -4.08 -1.11
N GLU A 80 18.94 -4.63 -0.89
CA GLU A 80 18.07 -4.30 0.25
C GLU A 80 17.10 -5.43 0.55
N GLY A 81 16.64 -5.54 1.81
CA GLY A 81 15.56 -6.43 2.22
C GLY A 81 16.01 -7.79 2.73
N SER A 82 15.20 -8.83 2.53
CA SER A 82 15.53 -10.18 2.96
C SER A 82 14.85 -11.23 2.09
N THR A 83 15.57 -12.32 1.82
CA THR A 83 15.04 -13.54 1.18
C THR A 83 14.26 -14.43 2.16
N LYS A 84 14.15 -14.03 3.43
CA LYS A 84 13.32 -14.71 4.43
C LYS A 84 11.93 -14.07 4.48
N ASN A 85 10.91 -14.89 4.74
CA ASN A 85 9.56 -14.38 4.92
C ASN A 85 9.51 -13.49 6.18
N LYS A 86 9.01 -12.26 6.01
CA LYS A 86 8.86 -11.27 7.08
C LYS A 86 7.41 -10.84 7.18
N SER A 87 6.93 -10.73 8.41
CA SER A 87 5.63 -10.15 8.69
C SER A 87 5.69 -8.62 8.56
N PHE A 88 4.61 -8.04 8.07
CA PHE A 88 4.40 -6.60 8.00
C PHE A 88 3.03 -6.24 8.57
N ALA A 89 2.90 -4.97 8.98
CA ALA A 89 1.66 -4.37 9.40
C ALA A 89 1.55 -2.98 8.76
N GLU A 90 0.39 -2.67 8.19
CA GLU A 90 0.14 -1.45 7.44
C GLU A 90 -1.31 -0.98 7.64
N PHE A 91 -1.57 0.28 7.35
CA PHE A 91 -2.90 0.87 7.33
C PHE A 91 -3.27 1.26 5.90
N TRP A 92 -4.36 0.69 5.40
CA TRP A 92 -4.79 0.87 4.02
C TRP A 92 -6.08 1.68 4.00
N LYS A 93 -6.05 2.82 3.29
CA LYS A 93 -7.22 3.66 3.03
C LYS A 93 -7.86 3.22 1.73
N PHE A 94 -9.16 2.97 1.78
CA PHE A 94 -9.99 2.72 0.61
C PHE A 94 -10.96 3.88 0.40
N ILE A 95 -11.15 4.27 -0.86
CA ILE A 95 -12.14 5.26 -1.29
C ILE A 95 -13.01 4.67 -2.40
N LYS A 96 -14.17 5.29 -2.64
CA LYS A 96 -15.07 4.92 -3.73
C LYS A 96 -14.74 5.73 -5.00
N VAL A 97 -14.44 5.05 -6.11
CA VAL A 97 -14.25 5.66 -7.44
C VAL A 97 -15.09 4.90 -8.45
N LYS A 98 -16.03 5.58 -9.12
CA LYS A 98 -16.95 4.98 -10.10
C LYS A 98 -17.61 3.70 -9.57
N ASP A 99 -18.14 3.80 -8.35
CA ASP A 99 -18.76 2.72 -7.59
C ASP A 99 -17.89 1.52 -7.19
N LYS A 100 -16.56 1.63 -7.31
CA LYS A 100 -15.61 0.60 -6.87
C LYS A 100 -14.78 1.10 -5.69
N TRP A 101 -14.53 0.21 -4.74
CA TRP A 101 -13.53 0.45 -3.69
C TRP A 101 -12.14 0.24 -4.25
N VAL A 102 -11.31 1.27 -4.16
CA VAL A 102 -9.91 1.24 -4.58
C VAL A 102 -9.02 1.71 -3.45
N VAL A 103 -7.78 1.21 -3.42
CA VAL A 103 -6.77 1.67 -2.46
C VAL A 103 -6.37 3.09 -2.85
N ASP A 104 -6.40 4.00 -1.89
CA ASP A 104 -5.99 5.40 -2.06
C ASP A 104 -4.67 5.72 -1.36
N ARG A 105 -4.39 5.00 -0.26
CA ARG A 105 -3.18 5.21 0.53
C ARG A 105 -2.81 3.94 1.29
N ILE A 106 -1.52 3.69 1.40
CA ILE A 106 -0.91 2.70 2.28
C ILE A 106 0.01 3.46 3.22
N MET A 107 -0.10 3.22 4.53
CA MET A 107 0.74 3.80 5.56
C MET A 107 1.39 2.72 6.39
N GLN A 108 2.67 2.89 6.69
CA GLN A 108 3.40 2.05 7.64
C GLN A 108 2.96 2.37 9.06
N THR A 109 3.10 1.42 9.99
CA THR A 109 2.69 1.61 11.38
C THR A 109 3.43 2.74 12.10
N TYR A 110 4.66 3.06 11.67
CA TYR A 110 5.45 4.15 12.24
C TYR A 110 5.05 5.53 11.70
N GLU A 111 4.29 5.59 10.59
CA GLU A 111 3.77 6.84 10.04
C GLU A 111 2.48 7.30 10.73
N VAL A 112 1.93 6.48 11.63
CA VAL A 112 0.65 6.74 12.29
C VAL A 112 0.87 6.88 13.78
N ASN A 113 0.61 8.08 14.30
CA ASN A 113 0.26 8.23 15.70
C ASN A 113 -1.24 7.97 15.83
N LEU A 114 -1.63 6.77 16.24
CA LEU A 114 -3.03 6.32 16.23
C LEU A 114 -3.98 7.24 17.01
N GLU A 115 -3.49 7.91 18.05
CA GLU A 115 -4.31 8.83 18.85
C GLU A 115 -4.55 10.15 18.11
N LEU A 116 -3.52 10.72 17.48
CA LEU A 116 -3.59 12.02 16.81
C LEU A 116 -4.10 11.93 15.36
N ASP A 117 -3.67 10.91 14.62
CA ASP A 117 -3.94 10.81 13.18
C ASP A 117 -5.35 10.29 12.87
N LEU A 118 -5.91 9.46 13.75
CA LEU A 118 -7.28 9.00 13.56
C LEU A 118 -8.25 10.11 14.03
N GLN A 119 -8.06 10.70 15.21
CA GLN A 119 -8.94 11.78 15.71
C GLN A 119 -9.01 12.98 14.74
N ASN A 120 -7.87 13.52 14.29
CA ASN A 120 -7.86 14.68 13.39
C ASN A 120 -8.40 14.38 11.97
N ARG A 121 -8.39 13.12 11.51
CA ARG A 121 -8.91 12.75 10.18
C ARG A 121 -10.42 12.51 10.16
N PHE A 122 -11.07 12.49 11.33
CA PHE A 122 -12.53 12.38 11.45
C PHE A 122 -13.25 13.72 11.61
N GLU A 123 -12.54 14.85 11.72
CA GLU A 123 -13.15 16.17 11.96
C GLU A 123 -13.38 17.05 10.71
N ASP A 124 -12.87 16.69 9.52
CA ASP A 124 -13.07 17.49 8.27
C ASP A 124 -14.33 17.18 7.44
#